data_AF-A0A8D2AP91-F1
#
_entry.id   AF-A0A8D2AP91-F1
#
_cell.length_a   1.000
_cell.length_b   1.000
_cell.length_c   1.000
_cell.angle_alpha   90.00
_cell.angle_beta   90.00
_cell.angle_gamma   90.00
#
_symmetry.space_group_name_H-M   'P 1'
#
loop_
_entity.id
_entity.type
_entity.pdbx_description
1 polymer ?
#
loop_
_entity_poly.entity_id
_entity_poly.type
_entity_poly.pdbx_seq_one_letter_code
_entity_poly.pdbx_strand_id
1 'polypeptide(L)'
;MIRNNFMILLLLFVTLGEERKSFLSFQNTEKTEILFFTKMEEVIIVRSSYKDKRPNSSYLFVQLENPKMLHVVNVTKTSLDATNFTINLRTDEDGETNLTIQLWDSEGRQERLIEEIKNVKVKVHKQTKKNLFQASMHVDGNILMLILPLILLNKCAFGCKIELQVLQTVWKRPLPIILGAVTQFFLMPFCGFLLSQILALPEAQAFGFVMTCTCPGGGGGYLFALLLEGDVTLAILMTCTSTLLALIMMPINSYVYSRILGLSGIFHIPVFKIVSTLLFILIPISVGIVIKRRLPEKANLLEKVIRPLSFILMFVGIYLTFRMGSIFLKTANLEMLLLGLSVPTLGLSFGYSFSKVCMLPLPVCKTVAIESGVLNSFLALAIIQFSLSQAKANLASLAPFTVAMCSGCEMLLILLVYKTKKRCVFTREDKKSFLL
;
A
#
# COMPACT_ATOMS: atom_id res chain seq x y z
N MET A 1 8.21 -33.12 -51.02
CA MET A 1 8.60 -31.69 -51.04
C MET A 1 8.04 -30.94 -52.27
N ILE A 2 6.85 -31.28 -52.80
CA ILE A 2 6.20 -30.56 -53.91
C ILE A 2 4.68 -30.74 -53.77
N ARG A 3 4.06 -30.06 -52.80
CA ARG A 3 2.58 -29.89 -52.75
C ARG A 3 2.11 -28.74 -51.85
N ASN A 4 2.99 -27.77 -51.56
CA ASN A 4 2.63 -26.54 -50.83
C ASN A 4 2.92 -25.25 -51.61
N ASN A 5 3.57 -25.33 -52.78
CA ASN A 5 3.93 -24.14 -53.56
C ASN A 5 2.92 -23.78 -54.66
N PHE A 6 1.82 -24.52 -54.80
CA PHE A 6 0.79 -24.24 -55.82
C PHE A 6 -0.42 -23.47 -55.28
N MET A 7 -0.56 -23.34 -53.95
CA MET A 7 -1.61 -22.52 -53.30
C MET A 7 -1.15 -21.11 -52.96
N ILE A 8 0.14 -20.80 -53.10
CA ILE A 8 0.68 -19.45 -52.90
C ILE A 8 0.66 -18.64 -54.20
N LEU A 9 0.56 -19.32 -55.36
CA LEU A 9 0.55 -18.65 -56.66
C LEU A 9 -0.84 -18.19 -57.12
N LEU A 10 -1.93 -18.62 -56.46
CA LEU A 10 -3.31 -18.30 -56.86
C LEU A 10 -3.92 -17.08 -56.13
N LEU A 11 -3.17 -16.44 -55.22
CA LEU A 11 -3.59 -15.20 -54.54
C LEU A 11 -2.78 -13.98 -54.94
N LEU A 12 -1.88 -14.11 -55.93
CA LEU A 12 -1.03 -13.03 -56.43
C LEU A 12 -1.64 -12.26 -57.62
N PHE A 13 -2.90 -12.51 -57.97
CA PHE A 13 -3.58 -11.86 -59.10
C PHE A 13 -5.00 -11.38 -58.75
N VAL A 14 -5.16 -10.58 -57.70
CA VAL A 14 -6.33 -9.70 -57.58
C VAL A 14 -5.92 -8.36 -56.96
N THR A 15 -5.91 -7.34 -57.83
CA THR A 15 -5.97 -5.89 -57.58
C THR A 15 -4.81 -5.22 -56.83
N LEU A 16 -3.91 -4.62 -57.63
CA LEU A 16 -3.30 -3.33 -57.29
C LEU A 16 -4.41 -2.34 -56.90
N GLY A 17 -4.46 -1.96 -55.63
CA GLY A 17 -5.12 -0.74 -55.17
C GLY A 17 -4.07 0.11 -54.48
N GLU A 18 -3.82 1.31 -55.01
CA GLU A 18 -2.92 2.30 -54.41
C GLU A 18 -3.25 2.50 -52.91
N GLU A 19 -2.29 2.24 -52.02
CA GLU A 19 -2.38 2.72 -50.64
C GLU A 19 -2.36 4.25 -50.65
N ARG A 20 -3.53 4.88 -50.49
CA ARG A 20 -3.63 6.31 -50.16
C ARG A 20 -2.91 6.51 -48.82
N LYS A 21 -1.80 7.27 -48.82
CA LYS A 21 -1.17 7.77 -47.60
C LYS A 21 -2.22 8.54 -46.78
N SER A 22 -2.54 8.07 -45.56
CA SER A 22 -3.43 8.76 -44.65
C SER A 22 -2.80 10.09 -44.21
N PHE A 23 -3.59 11.15 -44.16
CA PHE A 23 -3.10 12.43 -43.65
C PHE A 23 -3.11 12.44 -42.13
N LEU A 24 -4.03 11.72 -41.49
CA LEU A 24 -4.16 11.61 -40.05
C LEU A 24 -3.41 10.40 -39.47
N SER A 25 -2.73 10.62 -38.34
CA SER A 25 -2.07 9.58 -37.53
C SER A 25 -2.20 9.89 -36.03
N PHE A 26 -2.50 8.88 -35.21
CA PHE A 26 -2.51 9.02 -33.76
C PHE A 26 -1.08 8.90 -33.23
N GLN A 27 -0.63 9.85 -32.42
CA GLN A 27 0.75 9.88 -31.96
C GLN A 27 1.03 8.89 -30.80
N ASN A 28 0.00 8.29 -30.21
CA ASN A 28 0.10 7.55 -28.95
C ASN A 28 -0.48 6.12 -28.96
N THR A 29 -0.53 5.45 -30.11
CA THR A 29 -1.09 4.09 -30.22
C THR A 29 -0.06 3.06 -30.71
N GLU A 30 0.28 2.10 -29.85
CA GLU A 30 0.88 0.83 -30.26
C GLU A 30 -0.18 0.01 -31.03
N LYS A 31 -0.24 0.12 -32.37
CA LYS A 31 -0.89 -0.82 -33.31
C LYS A 31 -2.15 -1.59 -32.84
N THR A 32 -3.01 -0.98 -32.04
CA THR A 32 -4.24 -1.57 -31.53
C THR A 32 -5.36 -0.55 -31.74
N GLU A 33 -6.41 -0.96 -32.46
CA GLU A 33 -7.54 -0.14 -32.90
C GLU A 33 -8.47 0.33 -31.76
N ILE A 34 -8.00 0.29 -30.50
CA ILE A 34 -8.80 0.52 -29.30
C ILE A 34 -8.13 1.58 -28.42
N LEU A 35 -8.83 2.69 -28.17
CA LEU A 35 -8.41 3.73 -27.22
C LEU A 35 -8.98 3.43 -25.83
N PHE A 36 -8.11 3.38 -24.82
CA PHE A 36 -8.48 3.13 -23.43
C PHE A 36 -8.48 4.43 -22.64
N PHE A 37 -9.63 4.85 -22.13
CA PHE A 37 -9.75 6.05 -21.29
C PHE A 37 -10.02 5.67 -19.83
N THR A 38 -9.20 6.24 -18.94
CA THR A 38 -9.18 5.94 -17.50
C THR A 38 -9.37 7.19 -16.63
N LYS A 39 -9.31 8.39 -17.20
CA LYS A 39 -9.54 9.68 -16.52
C LYS A 39 -10.85 10.32 -16.99
N MET A 40 -11.41 11.22 -16.17
CA MET A 40 -12.63 11.97 -16.52
C MET A 40 -12.42 12.96 -17.68
N GLU A 41 -11.19 13.46 -17.82
CA GLU A 41 -10.76 14.31 -18.93
C GLU A 41 -9.53 13.66 -19.56
N GLU A 42 -9.62 13.37 -20.86
CA GLU A 42 -8.52 12.82 -21.64
C GLU A 42 -8.28 13.64 -22.90
N VAL A 43 -7.01 13.65 -23.31
CA VAL A 43 -6.51 14.46 -24.42
C VAL A 43 -5.98 13.52 -25.49
N ILE A 44 -6.59 13.53 -26.67
CA ILE A 44 -6.06 12.84 -27.84
C ILE A 44 -5.27 13.84 -28.68
N ILE A 45 -4.03 13.49 -29.02
CA ILE A 45 -3.22 14.23 -29.98
C ILE A 45 -3.28 13.50 -31.32
N VAL A 46 -3.87 14.16 -32.31
CA VAL A 46 -3.96 13.68 -33.69
C VAL A 46 -3.01 14.51 -34.55
N ARG A 47 -2.06 13.83 -35.21
CA ARG A 47 -1.12 14.46 -36.13
C ARG A 47 -1.68 14.38 -37.54
N SER A 48 -1.81 15.53 -38.20
CA SER A 48 -2.25 15.67 -39.59
C SER A 48 -1.10 16.11 -40.48
N SER A 49 -0.65 15.29 -41.42
CA SER A 49 0.37 15.67 -42.41
C SER A 49 -0.14 16.63 -43.50
N TYR A 50 -1.41 17.05 -43.44
CA TYR A 50 -2.00 18.01 -44.37
C TYR A 50 -1.42 19.42 -44.15
N LYS A 51 -0.95 20.06 -45.23
CA LYS A 51 -0.50 21.45 -45.21
C LYS A 51 -1.66 22.36 -45.60
N ASP A 52 -2.03 23.27 -44.70
CA ASP A 52 -3.08 24.25 -44.96
C ASP A 52 -2.74 25.10 -46.20
N LYS A 53 -3.74 25.33 -47.05
CA LYS A 53 -3.62 26.25 -48.20
C LYS A 53 -3.75 27.73 -47.79
N ARG A 54 -4.38 28.01 -46.65
CA ARG A 54 -4.48 29.33 -45.99
C ARG A 54 -4.28 29.15 -44.48
N PRO A 55 -3.72 30.12 -43.74
CA PRO A 55 -3.49 29.95 -42.31
C PRO A 55 -4.80 29.62 -41.58
N ASN A 56 -4.82 28.50 -40.84
CA ASN A 56 -5.98 27.98 -40.08
C ASN A 56 -7.20 27.57 -40.91
N SER A 57 -7.05 27.18 -42.18
CA SER A 57 -8.20 26.74 -42.99
C SER A 57 -8.71 25.34 -42.62
N SER A 58 -7.85 24.50 -42.05
CA SER A 58 -8.18 23.12 -41.67
C SER A 58 -8.72 23.02 -40.23
N TYR A 59 -9.79 22.26 -40.01
CA TYR A 59 -10.27 21.90 -38.68
C TYR A 59 -10.65 20.42 -38.58
N LEU A 60 -10.61 19.89 -37.36
CA LEU A 60 -11.08 18.54 -37.06
C LEU A 60 -12.51 18.59 -36.52
N PHE A 61 -13.37 17.79 -37.12
CA PHE A 61 -14.72 17.52 -36.64
C PHE A 61 -14.75 16.11 -36.06
N VAL A 62 -15.32 15.97 -34.87
CA VAL A 62 -15.35 14.69 -34.14
C VAL A 62 -16.80 14.34 -33.87
N GLN A 63 -17.25 13.21 -34.42
CA GLN A 63 -18.61 12.70 -34.26
C GLN A 63 -18.60 11.48 -33.35
N LEU A 64 -19.54 11.48 -32.39
CA LEU A 64 -19.69 10.46 -31.35
C LEU A 64 -20.97 9.67 -31.59
N GLU A 65 -20.88 8.33 -31.55
CA GLU A 65 -22.04 7.46 -31.71
C GLU A 65 -22.96 7.49 -30.47
N ASN A 66 -22.37 7.57 -29.27
CA ASN A 66 -23.10 7.72 -28.02
C ASN A 66 -22.65 9.00 -27.25
N PRO A 67 -23.31 10.15 -27.47
CA PRO A 67 -22.93 11.39 -26.83
C PRO A 67 -23.15 11.38 -25.33
N LYS A 68 -24.03 10.54 -24.76
CA LYS A 68 -24.25 10.48 -23.30
C LYS A 68 -23.05 9.89 -22.54
N MET A 69 -22.19 9.14 -23.22
CA MET A 69 -21.05 8.45 -22.63
C MET A 69 -19.75 9.26 -22.73
N LEU A 70 -19.56 9.96 -23.86
CA LEU A 70 -18.33 10.65 -24.21
C LEU A 70 -18.68 11.95 -24.93
N HIS A 71 -18.14 13.07 -24.47
CA HIS A 71 -18.39 14.41 -25.03
C HIS A 71 -17.08 15.07 -25.47
N VAL A 72 -17.10 15.76 -26.61
CA VAL A 72 -16.00 16.61 -27.07
C VAL A 72 -16.11 17.96 -26.37
N VAL A 73 -15.11 18.29 -25.55
CA VAL A 73 -15.05 19.57 -24.81
C VAL A 73 -14.57 20.68 -25.72
N ASN A 74 -13.46 20.44 -26.42
CA ASN A 74 -12.97 21.32 -27.47
C ASN A 74 -11.98 20.58 -28.37
N VAL A 75 -11.73 21.17 -29.54
CA VAL A 75 -10.69 20.74 -30.46
C VAL A 75 -9.81 21.95 -30.72
N THR A 76 -8.52 21.85 -30.40
CA THR A 76 -7.57 22.96 -30.51
C THR A 76 -6.42 22.58 -31.45
N LYS A 77 -6.05 23.49 -32.34
CA LYS A 77 -4.88 23.34 -33.21
C LYS A 77 -3.66 23.91 -32.49
N THR A 78 -2.62 23.11 -32.27
CA THR A 78 -1.46 23.52 -31.47
C THR A 78 -0.37 24.06 -32.40
N SER A 79 -0.22 25.39 -32.46
CA SER A 79 0.78 26.19 -33.21
C SER A 79 0.59 26.36 -34.73
N LEU A 80 1.03 27.52 -35.24
CA LEU A 80 0.91 27.94 -36.66
C LEU A 80 1.76 27.10 -37.64
N ASP A 81 2.80 26.42 -37.15
CA ASP A 81 3.76 25.70 -38.01
C ASP A 81 3.79 24.18 -37.80
N ALA A 82 2.97 23.62 -36.89
CA ALA A 82 2.93 22.18 -36.64
C ALA A 82 1.50 21.63 -36.59
N THR A 83 1.16 20.92 -37.66
CA THR A 83 0.27 19.74 -37.91
C THR A 83 -0.47 18.98 -36.79
N ASN A 84 -0.53 19.43 -35.54
CA ASN A 84 -1.12 18.65 -34.44
C ASN A 84 -2.44 19.27 -33.95
N PHE A 85 -3.46 18.44 -33.91
CA PHE A 85 -4.74 18.75 -33.29
C PHE A 85 -4.85 18.05 -31.94
N THR A 86 -5.37 18.78 -30.97
CA THR A 86 -5.59 18.32 -29.61
C THR A 86 -7.09 18.27 -29.39
N ILE A 87 -7.63 17.05 -29.23
CA ILE A 87 -9.04 16.81 -28.96
C ILE A 87 -9.18 16.54 -27.46
N ASN A 88 -9.87 17.43 -26.75
CA ASN A 88 -10.18 17.23 -25.34
C ASN A 88 -11.54 16.55 -25.22
N LEU A 89 -11.56 15.39 -24.57
CA LEU A 89 -12.73 14.56 -24.37
C LEU A 89 -13.06 14.45 -22.89
N ARG A 90 -14.35 14.46 -22.58
CA ARG A 90 -14.90 14.22 -21.24
C ARG A 90 -15.74 12.95 -21.25
N THR A 91 -15.50 12.08 -20.28
CA THR A 91 -16.21 10.80 -20.13
C THR A 91 -17.20 10.86 -18.98
N ASP A 92 -18.46 10.48 -19.19
CA ASP A 92 -19.50 10.53 -18.16
C ASP A 92 -20.03 9.14 -17.75
N GLU A 93 -20.04 8.14 -18.64
CA GLU A 93 -20.53 6.77 -18.38
C GLU A 93 -19.53 5.67 -18.76
N ASP A 94 -19.66 4.49 -18.15
CA ASP A 94 -18.88 3.28 -18.46
C ASP A 94 -19.41 2.59 -19.72
N GLY A 95 -18.51 2.18 -20.63
CA GLY A 95 -18.89 1.34 -21.77
C GLY A 95 -17.95 1.42 -22.97
N GLU A 96 -18.37 0.80 -24.06
CA GLU A 96 -17.68 0.84 -25.36
C GLU A 96 -18.49 1.70 -26.33
N THR A 97 -17.83 2.65 -27.00
CA THR A 97 -18.45 3.54 -27.98
C THR A 97 -17.51 3.73 -29.16
N ASN A 98 -18.05 4.02 -30.34
CA ASN A 98 -17.24 4.34 -31.51
C ASN A 98 -17.14 5.86 -31.69
N LEU A 99 -15.96 6.27 -32.15
CA LEU A 99 -15.63 7.65 -32.47
C LEU A 99 -15.27 7.75 -33.94
N THR A 100 -15.80 8.77 -34.61
CA THR A 100 -15.47 9.11 -35.99
C THR A 100 -14.77 10.46 -36.03
N ILE A 101 -13.60 10.53 -36.65
CA ILE A 101 -12.79 11.76 -36.78
C ILE A 101 -12.75 12.15 -38.24
N GLN A 102 -13.15 13.39 -38.54
CA GLN A 102 -13.16 13.96 -39.87
C GLN A 102 -12.26 15.19 -39.94
N LEU A 103 -11.39 15.26 -40.96
CA LEU A 103 -10.58 16.42 -41.27
C LEU A 103 -11.24 17.21 -42.40
N TRP A 104 -11.53 18.48 -42.13
CA TRP A 104 -12.19 19.40 -43.07
C TRP A 104 -11.26 20.57 -43.40
N ASP A 105 -11.37 21.09 -44.63
CA ASP A 105 -10.73 22.33 -45.08
C ASP A 105 -11.78 23.32 -45.56
N SER A 106 -11.71 24.55 -45.07
CA SER A 106 -12.62 25.63 -45.47
C SER A 106 -12.01 26.45 -46.61
N GLU A 107 -12.45 26.17 -47.84
CA GLU A 107 -12.10 26.96 -49.03
C GLU A 107 -13.22 28.00 -49.30
N GLY A 108 -13.33 29.01 -48.43
CA GLY A 108 -14.32 30.09 -48.60
C GLY A 108 -15.73 29.69 -48.15
N ARG A 109 -16.71 29.65 -49.07
CA ARG A 109 -18.11 29.25 -48.75
C ARG A 109 -18.35 27.74 -48.90
N GLN A 110 -17.34 26.97 -49.31
CA GLN A 110 -17.44 25.52 -49.48
C GLN A 110 -16.51 24.80 -48.51
N GLU A 111 -17.08 23.86 -47.76
CA GLU A 111 -16.37 22.98 -46.84
C GLU A 111 -16.03 21.67 -47.56
N ARG A 112 -14.76 21.27 -47.54
CA ARG A 112 -14.30 20.04 -48.18
C ARG A 112 -13.79 19.05 -47.15
N LEU A 113 -14.37 17.85 -47.12
CA LEU A 113 -13.87 16.72 -46.35
C LEU A 113 -12.59 16.19 -47.01
N ILE A 114 -11.48 16.17 -46.26
CA ILE A 114 -10.18 15.66 -46.71
C ILE A 114 -10.07 14.17 -46.39
N GLU A 115 -10.36 13.81 -45.13
CA GLU A 115 -10.18 12.45 -44.64
C GLU A 115 -11.14 12.16 -43.49
N GLU A 116 -11.60 10.91 -43.42
CA GLU A 116 -12.52 10.42 -42.39
C GLU A 116 -12.02 9.08 -41.85
N ILE A 117 -11.81 9.00 -40.53
CA ILE A 117 -11.52 7.77 -39.81
C ILE A 117 -12.80 7.36 -39.08
N LYS A 118 -13.39 6.23 -39.48
CA LYS A 118 -14.60 5.66 -38.87
C LYS A 118 -14.25 4.57 -37.87
N ASN A 119 -15.17 4.32 -36.94
CA ASN A 119 -15.19 3.14 -36.06
C ASN A 119 -13.96 3.02 -35.14
N VAL A 120 -13.42 4.14 -34.66
CA VAL A 120 -12.38 4.09 -33.61
C VAL A 120 -13.05 3.62 -32.33
N LYS A 121 -12.80 2.38 -31.92
CA LYS A 121 -13.37 1.84 -30.68
C LYS A 121 -12.73 2.52 -29.48
N VAL A 122 -13.57 3.10 -28.64
CA VAL A 122 -13.18 3.71 -27.38
C VAL A 122 -13.78 2.88 -26.26
N LYS A 123 -12.92 2.36 -25.38
CA LYS A 123 -13.34 1.70 -24.16
C LYS A 123 -13.15 2.66 -23.00
N VAL A 124 -14.27 3.17 -22.48
CA VAL A 124 -14.31 4.07 -21.33
C VAL A 124 -14.47 3.20 -20.09
N HIS A 125 -13.44 3.22 -19.24
CA HIS A 125 -13.52 2.63 -17.91
C HIS A 125 -13.42 3.77 -16.90
N LYS A 126 -14.58 4.29 -16.49
CA LYS A 126 -14.74 5.16 -15.33
C LYS A 126 -14.11 4.42 -14.17
N GLN A 127 -12.98 4.96 -13.68
CA GLN A 127 -12.42 4.55 -12.40
C GLN A 127 -13.37 5.00 -11.27
N THR A 128 -14.54 4.37 -11.15
CA THR A 128 -15.47 4.52 -10.04
C THR A 128 -14.81 4.09 -8.72
N LYS A 129 -13.73 3.30 -8.79
CA LYS A 129 -12.85 2.98 -7.65
C LYS A 129 -12.05 4.18 -7.11
N LYS A 130 -11.83 5.26 -7.86
CA LYS A 130 -11.11 6.44 -7.34
C LYS A 130 -11.92 7.22 -6.31
N ASN A 131 -13.23 7.38 -6.51
CA ASN A 131 -14.04 8.19 -5.59
C ASN A 131 -14.31 7.49 -4.25
N LEU A 132 -14.45 6.16 -4.23
CA LEU A 132 -14.64 5.42 -2.98
C LEU A 132 -13.35 5.37 -2.14
N PHE A 133 -12.18 5.26 -2.77
CA PHE A 133 -10.88 5.24 -2.06
C PHE A 133 -10.40 6.64 -1.66
N GLN A 134 -10.62 7.65 -2.50
CA GLN A 134 -10.15 9.02 -2.27
C GLN A 134 -11.01 9.76 -1.24
N ALA A 135 -12.32 9.45 -1.16
CA ALA A 135 -13.18 9.97 -0.09
C ALA A 135 -12.93 9.29 1.26
N SER A 136 -12.39 8.07 1.28
CA SER A 136 -12.21 7.31 2.51
C SER A 136 -10.88 7.62 3.19
N MET A 137 -9.76 7.76 2.47
CA MET A 137 -8.46 8.10 3.10
C MET A 137 -8.19 9.60 3.28
N HIS A 138 -9.15 10.48 2.98
CA HIS A 138 -9.07 11.84 3.49
C HIS A 138 -9.46 11.80 4.97
N VAL A 139 -8.48 11.53 5.83
CA VAL A 139 -8.57 12.00 7.21
C VAL A 139 -8.67 13.51 7.09
N ASP A 140 -9.85 14.08 7.35
CA ASP A 140 -10.06 15.52 7.29
C ASP A 140 -8.85 16.22 7.93
N GLY A 141 -8.31 17.25 7.29
CA GLY A 141 -7.13 17.96 7.81
C GLY A 141 -7.30 18.35 9.28
N ASN A 142 -8.54 18.62 9.69
CA ASN A 142 -8.94 18.90 11.07
C ASN A 142 -8.79 17.69 12.01
N ILE A 143 -9.15 16.49 11.55
CA ILE A 143 -8.96 15.24 12.32
C ILE A 143 -7.47 14.91 12.42
N LEU A 144 -6.70 15.11 11.34
CA LEU A 144 -5.25 14.88 11.37
C LEU A 144 -4.54 15.84 12.33
N MET A 145 -4.92 17.12 12.31
CA MET A 145 -4.44 18.14 13.25
C MET A 145 -4.76 17.80 14.71
N LEU A 146 -5.90 17.15 14.98
CA LEU A 146 -6.28 16.70 16.31
C LEU A 146 -5.51 15.44 16.74
N ILE A 147 -5.36 14.45 15.85
CA ILE A 147 -4.79 13.13 16.18
C ILE A 147 -3.25 13.19 16.28
N LEU A 148 -2.58 14.01 15.46
CA LEU A 148 -1.12 14.05 15.40
C LEU A 148 -0.46 14.40 16.75
N PRO A 149 -0.91 15.45 17.48
CA PRO A 149 -0.41 15.73 18.83
C PRO A 149 -0.62 14.56 19.80
N LEU A 150 -1.76 13.87 19.72
CA LEU A 150 -2.03 12.70 20.56
C LEU A 150 -1.07 11.55 20.25
N ILE A 151 -0.76 11.30 18.96
CA ILE A 151 0.22 10.29 18.56
C ILE A 151 1.61 10.65 19.11
N LEU A 152 2.05 11.90 18.93
CA LEU A 152 3.36 12.36 19.42
C LEU A 152 3.45 12.28 20.95
N LEU A 153 2.39 12.69 21.65
CA LEU A 153 2.29 12.57 23.10
C LEU A 153 2.35 11.10 23.54
N ASN A 154 1.66 10.20 22.83
CA ASN A 154 1.69 8.77 23.13
C ASN A 154 3.07 8.16 22.90
N LYS A 155 3.78 8.56 21.84
CA LYS A 155 5.17 8.13 21.59
C LYS A 155 6.14 8.66 22.65
N CYS A 156 5.94 9.91 23.10
CA CYS A 156 6.70 10.49 24.20
C CYS A 156 6.44 9.74 25.52
N ALA A 157 5.18 9.50 25.86
CA ALA A 157 4.82 8.73 27.03
C ALA A 157 5.34 7.28 26.98
N PHE A 158 5.42 6.67 25.79
CA PHE A 158 6.08 5.37 25.59
C PHE A 158 7.58 5.45 25.89
N GLY A 159 8.25 6.51 25.43
CA GLY A 159 9.64 6.80 25.78
C GLY A 159 9.88 6.90 27.28
N CYS A 160 8.93 7.45 28.05
CA CYS A 160 9.05 7.55 29.50
C CYS A 160 9.12 6.18 30.20
N LYS A 161 8.53 5.12 29.62
CA LYS A 161 8.60 3.75 30.19
C LYS A 161 9.95 3.08 30.01
N ILE A 162 10.80 3.60 29.14
CA ILE A 162 12.09 2.98 28.82
C ILE A 162 13.07 3.41 29.91
N GLU A 163 13.39 2.46 30.79
CA GLU A 163 14.39 2.67 31.82
C GLU A 163 15.79 2.31 31.28
N LEU A 164 16.69 3.30 31.24
CA LEU A 164 18.05 3.14 30.71
C LEU A 164 18.85 2.04 31.44
N GLN A 165 18.58 1.84 32.73
CA GLN A 165 19.20 0.77 33.52
C GLN A 165 18.75 -0.62 33.04
N VAL A 166 17.49 -0.76 32.65
CA VAL A 166 16.94 -2.00 32.10
C VAL A 166 17.59 -2.29 30.74
N LEU A 167 17.91 -1.26 29.95
CA LEU A 167 18.65 -1.39 28.69
C LEU A 167 20.06 -1.99 28.89
N GLN A 168 20.72 -1.75 30.02
CA GLN A 168 22.01 -2.37 30.32
C GLN A 168 21.89 -3.90 30.51
N THR A 169 20.71 -4.38 30.93
CA THR A 169 20.44 -5.82 31.07
C THR A 169 20.43 -6.55 29.73
N VAL A 170 20.19 -5.85 28.62
CA VAL A 170 20.32 -6.38 27.24
C VAL A 170 21.69 -7.01 27.03
N TRP A 171 22.74 -6.33 27.47
CA TRP A 171 24.12 -6.80 27.30
C TRP A 171 24.44 -8.05 28.12
N LYS A 172 23.67 -8.32 29.19
CA LYS A 172 23.82 -9.52 30.00
C LYS A 172 23.15 -10.75 29.37
N ARG A 173 22.11 -10.56 28.56
CA ARG A 173 21.34 -11.64 27.89
C ARG A 173 20.91 -11.21 26.49
N PRO A 174 21.83 -11.10 25.52
CA PRO A 174 21.52 -10.57 24.20
C PRO A 174 20.77 -11.56 23.29
N LEU A 175 20.86 -12.87 23.58
CA LEU A 175 20.36 -13.92 22.69
C LEU A 175 18.87 -13.74 22.31
N PRO A 176 17.91 -13.51 23.23
CA PRO A 176 16.51 -13.35 22.87
C PRO A 176 16.25 -12.12 21.97
N ILE A 177 17.04 -11.06 22.16
CA ILE A 177 16.94 -9.82 21.39
C ILE A 177 17.48 -10.03 19.97
N ILE A 178 18.59 -10.76 19.83
CA ILE A 178 19.13 -11.14 18.52
C ILE A 178 18.12 -12.01 17.76
N LEU A 179 17.53 -13.00 18.42
CA LEU A 179 16.52 -13.88 17.79
C LEU A 179 15.30 -13.09 17.30
N GLY A 180 14.82 -12.14 18.10
CA GLY A 180 13.74 -11.22 17.69
C GLY A 180 14.14 -10.36 16.50
N ALA A 181 15.33 -9.74 16.53
CA ALA A 181 15.82 -8.89 15.45
C ALA A 181 16.00 -9.66 14.13
N VAL A 182 16.55 -10.88 14.19
CA VAL A 182 16.68 -11.76 13.02
C VAL A 182 15.31 -12.10 12.44
N THR A 183 14.36 -12.44 13.30
CA THR A 183 12.99 -12.77 12.86
C THR A 183 12.32 -11.55 12.22
N GLN A 184 12.35 -10.39 12.88
CA GLN A 184 11.66 -9.16 12.45
C GLN A 184 12.25 -8.51 11.20
N PHE A 185 13.58 -8.49 11.05
CA PHE A 185 14.23 -7.72 9.97
C PHE A 185 14.80 -8.55 8.83
N PHE A 186 14.87 -9.88 8.97
CA PHE A 186 15.35 -10.76 7.91
C PHE A 186 14.29 -11.77 7.50
N LEU A 187 13.80 -12.58 8.44
CA LEU A 187 12.89 -13.68 8.12
C LEU A 187 11.50 -13.18 7.72
N MET A 188 10.90 -12.27 8.49
CA MET A 188 9.58 -11.72 8.22
C MET A 188 9.52 -10.96 6.89
N PRO A 189 10.46 -10.05 6.56
CA PRO A 189 10.49 -9.39 5.25
C PRO A 189 10.64 -10.37 4.10
N PHE A 190 11.48 -11.40 4.27
CA PHE A 190 11.68 -12.43 3.26
C PHE A 190 10.41 -13.24 3.02
N CYS A 191 9.75 -13.70 4.10
CA CYS A 191 8.45 -14.36 4.01
C CYS A 191 7.39 -13.44 3.38
N GLY A 192 7.35 -12.17 3.77
CA GLY A 192 6.46 -11.17 3.22
C GLY A 192 6.65 -11.01 1.71
N PHE A 193 7.90 -10.97 1.25
CA PHE A 193 8.24 -10.93 -0.16
C PHE A 193 7.79 -12.20 -0.89
N LEU A 194 8.15 -13.39 -0.39
CA LEU A 194 7.77 -14.66 -1.02
C LEU A 194 6.24 -14.79 -1.15
N LEU A 195 5.52 -14.50 -0.07
CA LEU A 195 4.05 -14.54 -0.07
C LEU A 195 3.44 -13.55 -1.05
N SER A 196 4.05 -12.35 -1.20
CA SER A 196 3.59 -11.37 -2.19
C SER A 196 3.75 -11.86 -3.63
N GLN A 197 4.80 -12.66 -3.91
CA GLN A 197 5.05 -13.25 -5.21
C GLN A 197 4.13 -14.45 -5.48
N ILE A 198 3.98 -15.34 -4.49
CA ILE A 198 3.12 -16.53 -4.60
C ILE A 198 1.66 -16.14 -4.90
N LEU A 199 1.18 -15.06 -4.29
CA LEU A 199 -0.18 -14.55 -4.50
C LEU A 199 -0.27 -13.50 -5.61
N ALA A 200 0.81 -13.27 -6.38
CA ALA A 200 0.86 -12.34 -7.50
C ALA A 200 0.26 -10.96 -7.18
N LEU A 201 0.61 -10.40 -6.03
CA LEU A 201 0.01 -9.15 -5.57
C LEU A 201 0.38 -7.97 -6.48
N PRO A 202 -0.56 -7.02 -6.71
CA PRO A 202 -0.24 -5.76 -7.35
C PRO A 202 0.92 -5.05 -6.63
N GLU A 203 1.83 -4.48 -7.42
CA GLU A 203 3.08 -3.85 -6.97
C GLU A 203 2.95 -2.96 -5.71
N ALA A 204 1.96 -2.06 -5.69
CA ALA A 204 1.73 -1.16 -4.56
C ALA A 204 1.38 -1.92 -3.28
N GLN A 205 0.53 -2.95 -3.41
CA GLN A 205 0.09 -3.77 -2.29
C GLN A 205 1.21 -4.70 -1.80
N ALA A 206 1.96 -5.31 -2.74
CA ALA A 206 3.13 -6.11 -2.43
C ALA A 206 4.15 -5.31 -1.62
N PHE A 207 4.46 -4.08 -2.05
CA PHE A 207 5.35 -3.19 -1.31
C PHE A 207 4.81 -2.86 0.08
N GLY A 208 3.52 -2.50 0.19
CA GLY A 208 2.89 -2.22 1.47
C GLY A 208 2.94 -3.41 2.43
N PHE A 209 2.76 -4.62 1.91
CA PHE A 209 2.84 -5.86 2.68
C PHE A 209 4.26 -6.15 3.15
N VAL A 210 5.25 -6.07 2.28
CA VAL A 210 6.66 -6.24 2.65
C VAL A 210 7.07 -5.20 3.69
N MET A 211 6.71 -3.93 3.51
CA MET A 211 7.01 -2.88 4.49
C MET A 211 6.38 -3.16 5.86
N THR A 212 5.19 -3.77 5.89
CA THR A 212 4.56 -4.23 7.14
C THR A 212 5.41 -5.30 7.82
N CYS A 213 5.90 -6.27 7.05
CA CYS A 213 6.76 -7.34 7.54
C CYS A 213 8.17 -6.88 7.97
N THR A 214 8.59 -5.66 7.58
CA THR A 214 9.86 -5.05 8.01
C THR A 214 9.76 -4.22 9.27
N CYS A 215 8.56 -4.08 9.84
CA CYS A 215 8.35 -3.25 11.02
C CYS A 215 8.95 -3.89 12.28
N PRO A 216 9.41 -3.07 13.25
CA PRO A 216 9.76 -3.54 14.58
C PRO A 216 8.52 -4.04 15.34
N GLY A 217 8.74 -4.58 16.54
CA GLY A 217 7.68 -4.97 17.47
C GLY A 217 6.65 -3.86 17.71
N GLY A 218 5.37 -4.24 17.79
CA GLY A 218 4.22 -3.36 17.96
C GLY A 218 4.01 -2.89 19.39
N GLY A 219 3.46 -1.68 19.56
CA GLY A 219 3.24 -1.04 20.87
C GLY A 219 2.24 -1.74 21.81
N GLY A 220 1.68 -2.90 21.43
CA GLY A 220 0.82 -3.75 22.26
C GLY A 220 1.45 -5.08 22.68
N GLY A 221 2.62 -5.45 22.13
CA GLY A 221 3.26 -6.74 22.39
C GLY A 221 3.55 -6.99 23.88
N TYR A 222 4.05 -5.98 24.59
CA TYR A 222 4.30 -6.08 26.04
C TYR A 222 3.03 -6.36 26.87
N LEU A 223 1.84 -5.89 26.43
CA LEU A 223 0.58 -6.14 27.15
C LEU A 223 0.17 -7.60 26.95
N PHE A 224 0.31 -8.13 25.74
CA PHE A 224 0.08 -9.55 25.49
C PHE A 224 1.11 -10.43 26.20
N ALA A 225 2.38 -10.02 26.27
CA ALA A 225 3.38 -10.70 27.07
C ALA A 225 2.96 -10.75 28.55
N LEU A 226 2.48 -9.64 29.12
CA LEU A 226 1.95 -9.62 30.49
C LEU A 226 0.76 -10.58 30.65
N LEU A 227 -0.22 -10.52 29.75
CA LEU A 227 -1.46 -11.29 29.84
C LEU A 227 -1.26 -12.81 29.60
N LEU A 228 -0.23 -13.17 28.85
CA LEU A 228 0.13 -14.56 28.52
C LEU A 228 1.26 -15.11 29.42
N GLU A 229 1.64 -14.41 30.49
CA GLU A 229 2.69 -14.80 31.43
C GLU A 229 4.06 -15.00 30.75
N GLY A 230 4.41 -14.06 29.88
CA GLY A 230 5.74 -13.86 29.33
C GLY A 230 6.59 -12.91 30.19
N ASP A 231 7.85 -12.75 29.79
CA ASP A 231 8.77 -11.76 30.37
C ASP A 231 8.46 -10.36 29.79
N VAL A 232 7.82 -9.51 30.61
CA VAL A 232 7.41 -8.15 30.23
C VAL A 232 8.62 -7.22 30.09
N THR A 233 9.62 -7.38 30.95
CA THR A 233 10.85 -6.59 30.90
C THR A 233 11.58 -6.84 29.60
N LEU A 234 11.68 -8.12 29.20
CA LEU A 234 12.25 -8.49 27.91
C LEU A 234 11.42 -7.95 26.74
N ALA A 235 10.08 -7.96 26.82
CA ALA A 235 9.23 -7.44 25.74
C ALA A 235 9.53 -5.96 25.48
N ILE A 236 9.57 -5.15 26.54
CA ILE A 236 9.91 -3.71 26.45
C ILE A 236 11.29 -3.51 25.83
N LEU A 237 12.29 -4.32 26.23
CA LEU A 237 13.64 -4.26 25.68
C LEU A 237 13.70 -4.62 24.20
N MET A 238 13.00 -5.68 23.78
CA MET A 238 12.92 -6.10 22.39
C MET A 238 12.22 -5.05 21.53
N THR A 239 11.10 -4.49 21.98
CA THR A 239 10.41 -3.39 21.26
C THR A 239 11.33 -2.17 21.13
N CYS A 240 12.02 -1.78 22.21
CA CYS A 240 12.93 -0.63 22.19
C CYS A 240 14.10 -0.83 21.22
N THR A 241 14.79 -1.97 21.33
CA THR A 241 15.97 -2.30 20.52
C THR A 241 15.61 -2.46 19.05
N SER A 242 14.50 -3.13 18.74
CA SER A 242 13.98 -3.24 17.37
C SER A 242 13.55 -1.89 16.80
N THR A 243 12.91 -1.02 17.58
CA THR A 243 12.54 0.33 17.12
C THR A 243 13.76 1.17 16.75
N LEU A 244 14.86 1.06 17.51
CA LEU A 244 16.14 1.68 17.15
C LEU A 244 16.74 1.06 15.89
N LEU A 245 16.74 -0.27 15.80
CA LEU A 245 17.27 -1.00 14.65
C LEU A 245 16.48 -0.72 13.37
N ALA A 246 15.18 -0.44 13.48
CA ALA A 246 14.30 -0.10 12.37
C ALA A 246 14.76 1.15 11.60
N LEU A 247 15.46 2.10 12.26
CA LEU A 247 16.04 3.27 11.58
C LEU A 247 16.95 2.90 10.42
N ILE A 248 17.65 1.78 10.54
CA ILE A 248 18.63 1.31 9.57
C ILE A 248 18.00 0.21 8.72
N MET A 249 17.37 -0.77 9.36
CA MET A 249 16.87 -1.96 8.67
C MET A 249 15.65 -1.69 7.78
N MET A 250 14.75 -0.78 8.15
CA MET A 250 13.58 -0.50 7.31
C MET A 250 13.96 0.20 5.99
N PRO A 251 14.80 1.25 5.97
CA PRO A 251 15.31 1.82 4.72
C PRO A 251 16.05 0.82 3.84
N ILE A 252 16.90 -0.03 4.45
CA ILE A 252 17.65 -1.07 3.72
C ILE A 252 16.67 -2.08 3.08
N ASN A 253 15.75 -2.63 3.87
CA ASN A 253 14.77 -3.58 3.35
C ASN A 253 13.87 -2.93 2.29
N SER A 254 13.45 -1.68 2.50
CA SER A 254 12.67 -0.94 1.51
C SER A 254 13.43 -0.81 0.18
N TYR A 255 14.72 -0.47 0.23
CA TYR A 255 15.56 -0.37 -0.95
C TYR A 255 15.77 -1.71 -1.65
N VAL A 256 16.07 -2.77 -0.88
CA VAL A 256 16.30 -4.12 -1.42
C VAL A 256 15.05 -4.67 -2.07
N TYR A 257 13.94 -4.76 -1.33
CA TYR A 257 12.73 -5.41 -1.81
C TYR A 257 12.04 -4.60 -2.91
N SER A 258 12.18 -3.27 -2.93
CA SER A 258 11.65 -2.50 -4.04
C SER A 258 12.35 -2.80 -5.37
N ARG A 259 13.68 -2.96 -5.36
CA ARG A 259 14.40 -3.34 -6.58
C ARG A 259 14.04 -4.74 -7.02
N ILE A 260 13.91 -5.68 -6.08
CA ILE A 260 13.53 -7.06 -6.39
C ILE A 260 12.09 -7.12 -6.95
N LEU A 261 11.18 -6.30 -6.44
CA LEU A 261 9.80 -6.18 -6.94
C LEU A 261 9.68 -5.45 -8.29
N GLY A 262 10.77 -5.06 -8.94
CA GLY A 262 10.73 -4.35 -10.23
C GLY A 262 10.31 -2.88 -10.13
N LEU A 263 10.16 -2.35 -8.92
CA LEU A 263 9.62 -0.99 -8.68
C LEU A 263 10.59 0.13 -9.10
N SER A 264 11.84 -0.19 -9.39
CA SER A 264 12.91 0.80 -9.64
C SER A 264 12.69 1.73 -10.84
N GLY A 265 11.87 1.37 -11.82
CA GLY A 265 11.54 2.21 -12.98
C GLY A 265 10.21 2.98 -12.90
N ILE A 266 9.27 2.54 -12.04
CA ILE A 266 7.87 3.01 -12.01
C ILE A 266 7.51 3.63 -10.64
N PHE A 267 8.24 3.27 -9.59
CA PHE A 267 8.05 3.62 -8.20
C PHE A 267 9.35 4.20 -7.62
N HIS A 268 9.51 5.51 -7.72
CA HIS A 268 10.57 6.20 -6.98
C HIS A 268 10.24 6.14 -5.48
N ILE A 269 10.77 5.14 -4.78
CA ILE A 269 10.59 5.00 -3.33
C ILE A 269 11.54 5.99 -2.64
N PRO A 270 11.00 7.01 -1.96
CA PRO A 270 11.83 8.03 -1.36
C PRO A 270 12.36 7.52 -0.02
N VAL A 271 13.46 6.76 -0.07
CA VAL A 271 14.16 6.25 1.12
C VAL A 271 14.44 7.37 2.12
N PHE A 272 14.78 8.57 1.64
CA PHE A 272 14.93 9.76 2.46
C PHE A 272 13.65 10.13 3.25
N LYS A 273 12.47 10.04 2.64
CA LYS A 273 11.20 10.29 3.35
C LYS A 273 10.92 9.20 4.39
N ILE A 274 11.24 7.93 4.09
CA ILE A 274 11.10 6.83 5.06
C ILE A 274 11.96 7.12 6.30
N VAL A 275 13.23 7.47 6.10
CA VAL A 275 14.14 7.87 7.19
C VAL A 275 13.59 9.08 7.94
N SER A 276 13.09 10.10 7.23
CA SER A 276 12.49 11.29 7.84
C SER A 276 11.26 10.97 8.69
N THR A 277 10.37 10.07 8.23
CA THR A 277 9.19 9.65 8.99
C THR A 277 9.59 8.84 10.22
N LEU A 278 10.59 7.97 10.10
CA LEU A 278 11.12 7.22 11.23
C LEU A 278 11.74 8.16 12.29
N LEU A 279 12.54 9.14 11.86
CA LEU A 279 13.09 10.17 12.74
C LEU A 279 11.99 10.98 13.43
N PHE A 280 10.96 11.38 12.68
CA PHE A 280 9.80 12.09 13.22
C PHE A 280 9.11 11.32 14.36
N ILE A 281 9.06 9.99 14.28
CA ILE A 281 8.48 9.13 15.32
C ILE A 281 9.48 8.88 16.46
N LEU A 282 10.78 8.84 16.19
CA LEU A 282 11.81 8.58 17.19
C LEU A 282 12.12 9.78 18.08
N ILE A 283 12.00 11.01 17.55
CA ILE A 283 12.19 12.25 18.31
C ILE A 283 11.34 12.28 19.60
N PRO A 284 10.00 12.12 19.56
CA PRO A 284 9.19 12.16 20.78
C PRO A 284 9.55 11.01 21.75
N ILE A 285 9.89 9.82 21.26
CA ILE A 285 10.35 8.71 22.12
C ILE A 285 11.62 9.11 22.87
N SER A 286 12.58 9.71 22.16
CA SER A 286 13.85 10.17 22.74
C SER A 286 13.62 11.25 23.79
N VAL A 287 12.69 12.18 23.54
CA VAL A 287 12.26 13.19 24.53
C VAL A 287 11.68 12.52 25.77
N GLY A 288 10.83 11.50 25.61
CA GLY A 288 10.28 10.72 26.73
C GLY A 288 11.36 10.06 27.60
N ILE A 289 12.38 9.46 26.97
CA ILE A 289 13.53 8.86 27.69
C ILE A 289 14.28 9.93 28.49
N VAL A 290 14.53 11.10 27.89
CA VAL A 290 15.20 12.22 28.56
C VAL A 290 14.37 12.74 29.73
N ILE A 291 13.04 12.86 29.58
CA ILE A 291 12.12 13.25 30.65
C ILE A 291 12.19 12.23 31.80
N LYS A 292 12.16 10.93 31.53
CA LYS A 292 12.30 9.89 32.57
C LYS A 292 13.61 10.03 33.34
N ARG A 293 14.71 10.33 32.65
CA ARG A 293 16.04 10.49 33.27
C ARG A 293 16.16 11.77 34.11
N ARG A 294 15.60 12.89 33.64
CA ARG A 294 15.79 14.20 34.28
C ARG A 294 14.70 14.56 35.28
N LEU A 295 13.46 14.13 35.04
CA LEU A 295 12.26 14.52 35.78
C LEU A 295 11.36 13.29 36.01
N PRO A 296 11.78 12.33 36.87
CA PRO A 296 11.08 11.06 37.06
C PRO A 296 9.63 11.23 37.55
N GLU A 297 9.36 12.26 38.35
CA GLU A 297 8.00 12.58 38.83
C GLU A 297 7.05 12.92 37.67
N LYS A 298 7.50 13.75 36.72
CA LYS A 298 6.72 14.09 35.51
C LYS A 298 6.57 12.89 34.59
N ALA A 299 7.60 12.04 34.51
CA ALA A 299 7.54 10.81 33.73
C ALA A 299 6.50 9.84 34.28
N ASN A 300 6.41 9.67 35.61
CA ASN A 300 5.40 8.84 36.25
C ASN A 300 3.97 9.36 35.99
N LEU A 301 3.77 10.68 35.94
CA LEU A 301 2.50 11.29 35.55
C LEU A 301 2.15 10.94 34.08
N LEU A 302 3.09 11.11 33.16
CA LEU A 302 2.92 10.77 31.74
C LEU A 302 2.65 9.28 31.52
N GLU A 303 3.34 8.41 32.27
CA GLU A 303 3.12 6.96 32.24
C GLU A 303 1.73 6.58 32.73
N LYS A 304 1.11 7.36 33.64
CA LYS A 304 -0.27 7.12 34.07
C LYS A 304 -1.27 7.50 32.97
N VAL A 305 -0.96 8.53 32.17
CA VAL A 305 -1.77 8.99 31.04
C VAL A 305 -1.62 8.08 29.80
N ILE A 306 -0.52 7.35 29.65
CA ILE A 306 -0.27 6.53 28.45
C ILE A 306 -1.31 5.44 28.24
N ARG A 307 -1.79 4.77 29.30
CA ARG A 307 -2.75 3.67 29.17
C ARG A 307 -4.06 4.17 28.57
N PRO A 308 -4.77 5.15 29.17
CA PRO A 308 -6.00 5.67 28.59
C PRO A 308 -5.76 6.29 27.20
N LEU A 309 -4.64 7.01 27.00
CA LEU A 309 -4.33 7.60 25.69
C LEU A 309 -4.09 6.54 24.60
N SER A 310 -3.32 5.49 24.89
CA SER A 310 -3.11 4.35 24.00
C SER A 310 -4.40 3.59 23.72
N PHE A 311 -5.27 3.40 24.72
CA PHE A 311 -6.59 2.80 24.53
C PHE A 311 -7.46 3.68 23.62
N ILE A 312 -7.53 5.00 23.86
CA ILE A 312 -8.28 5.94 23.02
C ILE A 312 -7.75 5.91 21.59
N LEU A 313 -6.43 6.01 21.38
CA LEU A 313 -5.81 5.92 20.06
C LEU A 313 -6.06 4.58 19.39
N MET A 314 -6.07 3.48 20.15
CA MET A 314 -6.43 2.15 19.64
C MET A 314 -7.90 2.10 19.22
N PHE A 315 -8.84 2.63 20.00
CA PHE A 315 -10.26 2.69 19.65
C PHE A 315 -10.53 3.61 18.46
N VAL A 316 -9.88 4.78 18.42
CA VAL A 316 -9.94 5.71 17.27
C VAL A 316 -9.35 5.04 16.03
N GLY A 317 -8.23 4.34 16.18
CA GLY A 317 -7.63 3.52 15.14
C GLY A 317 -8.57 2.43 14.65
N ILE A 318 -9.17 1.64 15.56
CA ILE A 318 -10.16 0.60 15.25
C ILE A 318 -11.40 1.21 14.59
N TYR A 319 -11.87 2.37 15.04
CA TYR A 319 -13.04 3.05 14.47
C TYR A 319 -12.78 3.56 13.06
N LEU A 320 -11.64 4.24 12.85
CA LEU A 320 -11.15 4.60 11.52
C LEU A 320 -11.04 3.32 10.67
N THR A 321 -10.48 2.27 11.23
CA THR A 321 -10.34 0.97 10.58
C THR A 321 -11.68 0.30 10.29
N PHE A 322 -12.69 0.46 11.11
CA PHE A 322 -14.01 -0.09 10.83
C PHE A 322 -14.74 0.71 9.75
N ARG A 323 -14.63 2.04 9.80
CA ARG A 323 -15.18 2.97 8.80
C ARG A 323 -14.55 2.73 7.42
N MET A 324 -13.23 2.63 7.37
CA MET A 324 -12.51 2.24 6.15
C MET A 324 -12.79 0.77 5.80
N GLY A 325 -12.90 -0.09 6.80
CA GLY A 325 -13.10 -1.54 6.72
C GLY A 325 -14.39 -1.95 6.01
N SER A 326 -15.48 -1.20 6.15
CA SER A 326 -16.74 -1.47 5.43
C SER A 326 -16.60 -1.25 3.91
N ILE A 327 -15.75 -0.29 3.51
CA ILE A 327 -15.36 -0.04 2.11
C ILE A 327 -14.31 -1.06 1.65
N PHE A 328 -13.37 -1.39 2.53
CA PHE A 328 -12.32 -2.36 2.27
C PHE A 328 -12.85 -3.79 2.16
N LEU A 329 -13.79 -4.25 2.98
CA LEU A 329 -14.38 -5.60 2.92
C LEU A 329 -15.12 -5.84 1.59
N LYS A 330 -15.63 -4.77 0.95
CA LYS A 330 -16.21 -4.85 -0.40
C LYS A 330 -15.16 -4.92 -1.52
N THR A 331 -13.91 -4.60 -1.22
CA THR A 331 -12.80 -4.56 -2.18
C THR A 331 -11.64 -5.52 -1.82
N ALA A 332 -11.69 -6.13 -0.64
CA ALA A 332 -10.63 -6.96 -0.10
C ALA A 332 -10.76 -8.35 -0.71
N ASN A 333 -9.78 -8.69 -1.52
CA ASN A 333 -9.61 -10.04 -2.03
C ASN A 333 -9.31 -10.98 -0.85
N LEU A 334 -9.80 -12.22 -0.94
CA LEU A 334 -9.53 -13.27 0.04
C LEU A 334 -8.03 -13.43 0.32
N GLU A 335 -7.20 -13.24 -0.71
CA GLU A 335 -5.74 -13.22 -0.65
C GLU A 335 -5.19 -12.24 0.41
N MET A 336 -5.71 -11.02 0.46
CA MET A 336 -5.24 -10.01 1.42
C MET A 336 -5.57 -10.38 2.86
N LEU A 337 -6.72 -11.01 3.08
CA LEU A 337 -7.11 -11.50 4.40
C LEU A 337 -6.21 -12.65 4.84
N LEU A 338 -5.94 -13.61 3.93
CA LEU A 338 -5.02 -14.72 4.19
C LEU A 338 -3.60 -14.23 4.50
N LEU A 339 -3.11 -13.23 3.75
CA LEU A 339 -1.84 -12.58 4.04
C LEU A 339 -1.86 -11.90 5.42
N GLY A 340 -2.92 -11.17 5.72
CA GLY A 340 -3.13 -10.55 7.03
C GLY A 340 -3.00 -11.53 8.18
N LEU A 341 -3.61 -12.71 8.04
CA LEU A 341 -3.58 -13.79 9.03
C LEU A 341 -2.23 -14.51 9.09
N SER A 342 -1.51 -14.56 7.97
CA SER A 342 -0.23 -15.27 7.90
C SER A 342 0.87 -14.57 8.70
N VAL A 343 0.87 -13.24 8.76
CA VAL A 343 1.96 -12.47 9.36
C VAL A 343 2.11 -12.75 10.87
N PRO A 344 1.06 -12.61 11.70
CA PRO A 344 1.22 -12.85 13.13
C PRO A 344 1.47 -14.32 13.42
N THR A 345 0.79 -15.23 12.70
CA THR A 345 1.00 -16.67 12.81
C THR A 345 2.46 -17.06 12.53
N LEU A 346 3.03 -16.61 11.41
CA LEU A 346 4.43 -16.89 11.05
C LEU A 346 5.41 -16.31 12.07
N GLY A 347 5.24 -15.05 12.45
CA GLY A 347 6.14 -14.40 13.40
C GLY A 347 6.09 -15.05 14.80
N LEU A 348 4.90 -15.41 15.28
CA LEU A 348 4.73 -16.17 16.54
C LEU A 348 5.41 -17.54 16.44
N SER A 349 5.19 -18.27 15.34
CA SER A 349 5.77 -19.60 15.12
C SER A 349 7.29 -19.55 15.05
N PHE A 350 7.87 -18.63 14.28
CA PHE A 350 9.32 -18.50 14.17
C PHE A 350 9.95 -18.05 15.48
N GLY A 351 9.42 -17.01 16.12
CA GLY A 351 9.94 -16.52 17.39
C GLY A 351 9.88 -17.57 18.49
N TYR A 352 8.78 -18.33 18.60
CA TYR A 352 8.66 -19.43 19.55
C TYR A 352 9.62 -20.59 19.23
N SER A 353 9.71 -21.00 17.97
CA SER A 353 10.54 -22.13 17.57
C SER A 353 12.01 -21.83 17.78
N PHE A 354 12.50 -20.67 17.35
CA PHE A 354 13.90 -20.28 17.53
C PHE A 354 14.29 -20.14 18.99
N SER A 355 13.45 -19.48 19.80
CA SER A 355 13.70 -19.37 21.24
C SER A 355 13.68 -20.74 21.93
N LYS A 356 12.82 -21.66 21.49
CA LYS A 356 12.75 -23.02 22.03
C LYS A 356 13.95 -23.88 21.63
N VAL A 357 14.42 -23.79 20.38
CA VAL A 357 15.64 -24.47 19.91
C VAL A 357 16.86 -23.98 20.69
N CYS A 358 16.92 -22.69 21.01
CA CYS A 358 17.94 -22.12 21.89
C CYS A 358 17.74 -22.43 23.39
N MET A 359 16.81 -23.33 23.74
CA MET A 359 16.53 -23.79 25.10
C MET A 359 16.23 -22.66 26.10
N LEU A 360 15.59 -21.58 25.64
CA LEU A 360 15.22 -20.47 26.51
C LEU A 360 14.06 -20.84 27.45
N PRO A 361 13.95 -20.18 28.62
CA PRO A 361 12.81 -20.38 29.53
C PRO A 361 11.47 -20.09 28.85
N LEU A 362 10.40 -20.76 29.27
CA LEU A 362 9.08 -20.61 28.65
C LEU A 362 8.57 -19.15 28.62
N PRO A 363 8.70 -18.33 29.69
CA PRO A 363 8.29 -16.92 29.64
C PRO A 363 9.06 -16.12 28.58
N VAL A 364 10.34 -16.42 28.40
CA VAL A 364 11.20 -15.79 27.39
C VAL A 364 10.77 -16.23 25.99
N CYS A 365 10.48 -17.52 25.77
CA CYS A 365 10.02 -18.02 24.48
C CYS A 365 8.70 -17.37 24.05
N LYS A 366 7.75 -17.24 24.98
CA LYS A 366 6.48 -16.54 24.75
C LYS A 366 6.72 -15.08 24.36
N THR A 367 7.61 -14.38 25.06
CA THR A 367 7.94 -12.98 24.74
C THR A 367 8.56 -12.83 23.36
N VAL A 368 9.56 -13.67 23.02
CA VAL A 368 10.21 -13.62 21.70
C VAL A 368 9.19 -13.90 20.58
N ALA A 369 8.29 -14.86 20.78
CA ALA A 369 7.20 -15.14 19.86
C ALA A 369 6.29 -13.92 19.65
N ILE A 370 5.78 -13.35 20.74
CA ILE A 370 4.84 -12.22 20.71
C ILE A 370 5.48 -11.00 20.03
N GLU A 371 6.71 -10.65 20.40
CA GLU A 371 7.40 -9.52 19.78
C GLU A 371 7.73 -9.77 18.30
N SER A 372 7.90 -11.02 17.89
CA SER A 372 8.16 -11.38 16.48
C SER A 372 6.89 -11.39 15.62
N GLY A 373 5.73 -11.76 16.18
CA GLY A 373 4.46 -11.83 15.44
C GLY A 373 3.63 -10.56 15.50
N VAL A 374 3.67 -9.81 16.60
CA VAL A 374 2.92 -8.56 16.76
C VAL A 374 3.79 -7.41 16.26
N LEU A 375 3.80 -7.19 14.94
CA LEU A 375 4.56 -6.11 14.31
C LEU A 375 3.84 -4.76 14.42
N ASN A 376 4.59 -3.67 14.25
CA ASN A 376 4.06 -2.31 14.30
C ASN A 376 3.43 -1.88 12.96
N SER A 377 2.27 -2.44 12.62
CA SER A 377 1.61 -2.14 11.35
C SER A 377 1.20 -0.68 11.18
N PHE A 378 0.93 0.05 12.27
CA PHE A 378 0.66 1.49 12.21
C PHE A 378 1.90 2.30 11.82
N LEU A 379 3.10 1.83 12.18
CA LEU A 379 4.35 2.44 11.71
C LEU A 379 4.50 2.25 10.20
N ALA A 380 4.24 1.05 9.67
CA ALA A 380 4.23 0.82 8.22
C ALA A 380 3.22 1.74 7.51
N LEU A 381 2.00 1.84 8.04
CA LEU A 381 0.96 2.71 7.50
C LEU A 381 1.44 4.17 7.43
N ALA A 382 2.02 4.69 8.52
CA ALA A 382 2.55 6.05 8.55
C ALA A 382 3.66 6.25 7.51
N ILE A 383 4.61 5.32 7.43
CA ILE A 383 5.70 5.39 6.45
C ILE A 383 5.16 5.41 5.03
N ILE A 384 4.19 4.54 4.70
CA ILE A 384 3.56 4.46 3.37
C ILE A 384 2.85 5.77 3.03
N GLN A 385 2.06 6.30 3.96
CA GLN A 385 1.26 7.52 3.78
C GLN A 385 2.13 8.78 3.62
N PHE A 386 3.20 8.90 4.40
CA PHE A 386 4.07 10.08 4.34
C PHE A 386 5.15 9.98 3.25
N SER A 387 5.48 8.77 2.78
CA SER A 387 6.54 8.58 1.79
C SER A 387 6.02 8.51 0.36
N LEU A 388 4.87 7.87 0.11
CA LEU A 388 4.36 7.64 -1.25
C LEU A 388 3.39 8.74 -1.72
N SER A 389 3.08 8.78 -3.02
CA SER A 389 2.02 9.65 -3.54
C SER A 389 0.64 9.12 -3.12
N GLN A 390 -0.36 10.00 -2.99
CA GLN A 390 -1.67 9.66 -2.42
C GLN A 390 -2.33 8.42 -3.07
N ALA A 391 -2.33 8.33 -4.40
CA ALA A 391 -2.92 7.20 -5.10
C ALA A 391 -2.21 5.87 -4.79
N LYS A 392 -0.88 5.89 -4.70
CA LYS A 392 -0.06 4.71 -4.40
C LYS A 392 -0.12 4.34 -2.92
N ALA A 393 -0.11 5.35 -2.04
CA ALA A 393 -0.23 5.19 -0.60
C ALA A 393 -1.55 4.51 -0.23
N ASN A 394 -2.67 4.91 -0.83
CA ASN A 394 -3.99 4.32 -0.59
C ASN A 394 -4.03 2.82 -0.91
N LEU A 395 -3.44 2.40 -2.04
CA LEU A 395 -3.37 0.99 -2.42
C LEU A 395 -2.39 0.21 -1.54
N ALA A 396 -1.22 0.76 -1.24
CA ALA A 396 -0.22 0.11 -0.40
C ALA A 396 -0.70 -0.03 1.07
N SER A 397 -1.53 0.89 1.55
CA SER A 397 -2.03 0.92 2.94
C SER A 397 -3.01 -0.20 3.27
N LEU A 398 -3.55 -0.88 2.26
CA LEU A 398 -4.40 -2.06 2.43
C LEU A 398 -3.74 -3.12 3.31
N ALA A 399 -2.50 -3.46 2.97
CA ALA A 399 -1.77 -4.54 3.62
C ALA A 399 -1.49 -4.30 5.12
N PRO A 400 -0.83 -3.18 5.55
CA PRO A 400 -0.57 -2.93 6.96
C PRO A 400 -1.85 -2.89 7.79
N PHE A 401 -2.91 -2.35 7.21
CA PHE A 401 -4.20 -2.27 7.85
C PHE A 401 -4.82 -3.64 8.10
N THR A 402 -4.87 -4.50 7.08
CA THR A 402 -5.42 -5.86 7.21
C THR A 402 -4.60 -6.69 8.20
N VAL A 403 -3.26 -6.58 8.17
CA VAL A 403 -2.39 -7.22 9.16
C VAL A 403 -2.68 -6.72 10.58
N ALA A 404 -2.89 -5.41 10.77
CA ALA A 404 -3.22 -4.87 12.08
C ALA A 404 -4.52 -5.45 12.66
N MET A 405 -5.56 -5.57 11.82
CA MET A 405 -6.83 -6.18 12.22
C MET A 405 -6.65 -7.66 12.56
N CYS A 406 -6.00 -8.42 11.69
CA CYS A 406 -5.79 -9.86 11.86
C CYS A 406 -4.96 -10.15 13.11
N SER A 407 -3.86 -9.42 13.32
CA SER A 407 -3.01 -9.52 14.51
C SER A 407 -3.78 -9.30 15.80
N GLY A 408 -4.63 -8.26 15.85
CA GLY A 408 -5.47 -7.99 17.02
C GLY A 408 -6.44 -9.14 17.32
N CYS A 409 -7.13 -9.64 16.29
CA CYS A 409 -8.06 -10.76 16.41
C CYS A 409 -7.35 -12.05 16.85
N GLU A 410 -6.25 -12.43 16.21
CA GLU A 410 -5.47 -13.63 16.55
C GLU A 410 -4.95 -13.59 17.98
N MET A 411 -4.37 -12.47 18.40
CA MET A 411 -3.84 -12.34 19.76
C MET A 411 -4.93 -12.41 20.83
N LEU A 412 -6.11 -11.84 20.56
CA LEU A 412 -7.27 -11.98 21.44
C LEU A 412 -7.78 -13.43 21.49
N LEU A 413 -7.83 -14.13 20.36
CA LEU A 413 -8.20 -15.56 20.31
C LEU A 413 -7.21 -16.41 21.10
N ILE A 414 -5.90 -16.21 20.90
CA ILE A 414 -4.84 -16.89 21.66
C ILE A 414 -5.02 -16.64 23.16
N LEU A 415 -5.30 -15.40 23.56
CA LEU A 415 -5.55 -15.05 24.96
C LEU A 415 -6.79 -15.74 25.53
N LEU A 416 -7.89 -15.80 24.77
CA LEU A 416 -9.11 -16.48 25.19
C LEU A 416 -8.86 -17.97 25.39
N VAL A 417 -8.22 -18.64 24.42
CA VAL A 417 -7.85 -20.06 24.48
C VAL A 417 -6.91 -20.33 25.66
N TYR A 418 -5.94 -19.44 25.91
CA TYR A 418 -5.03 -19.54 27.04
C TYR A 418 -5.77 -19.47 28.38
N LYS A 419 -6.67 -18.48 28.53
CA LYS A 419 -7.46 -18.30 29.75
C LYS A 419 -8.46 -19.43 29.99
N THR A 420 -9.13 -19.94 28.95
CA THR A 420 -10.05 -21.07 29.08
C THR A 420 -9.30 -22.34 29.49
N LYS A 421 -8.17 -22.64 28.83
CA LYS A 421 -7.33 -23.79 29.19
C LYS A 421 -6.82 -23.69 30.64
N LYS A 422 -6.36 -22.51 31.06
CA LYS A 422 -5.89 -22.27 32.44
C LYS A 422 -7.03 -22.49 33.45
N ARG A 423 -8.22 -21.94 33.21
CA ARG A 423 -9.39 -22.18 34.07
C ARG A 423 -9.76 -23.66 34.15
N CYS A 424 -9.78 -24.38 33.02
CA CYS A 424 -10.10 -25.81 33.01
C CYS A 424 -9.09 -26.66 33.79
N VAL A 425 -7.79 -26.30 33.75
CA VAL A 425 -6.76 -26.99 34.54
C VAL A 425 -6.97 -26.76 36.04
N PHE A 426 -7.20 -25.51 36.46
CA PHE A 426 -7.50 -25.18 37.86
C PHE A 426 -8.74 -25.93 38.38
N THR A 427 -9.84 -25.94 37.62
CA THR A 427 -11.05 -26.68 38.01
C THR A 427 -10.82 -28.20 38.10
N ARG A 428 -9.87 -28.75 37.33
CA ARG A 428 -9.52 -30.18 37.38
C ARG A 428 -8.62 -30.52 38.57
N GLU A 429 -7.72 -29.61 38.95
CA GLU A 429 -6.89 -29.74 40.15
C GLU A 429 -7.72 -29.58 41.43
N ASP A 430 -8.63 -28.59 41.47
CA ASP A 430 -9.57 -28.41 42.58
C ASP A 430 -10.48 -29.64 42.74
N LYS A 431 -10.99 -30.21 41.64
CA LYS A 431 -11.78 -31.46 41.72
C LYS A 431 -10.98 -32.66 42.22
N LYS A 432 -9.65 -32.69 42.01
CA LYS A 432 -8.79 -33.76 42.53
C LYS A 432 -8.46 -33.57 44.01
N SER A 433 -8.36 -32.34 44.50
CA SER A 433 -8.14 -32.06 45.93
C SER A 433 -9.41 -32.23 46.78
N PHE A 434 -10.60 -32.21 46.19
CA PHE A 434 -11.86 -32.58 46.87
C PHE A 434 -12.17 -34.09 46.90
N LEU A 435 -11.41 -34.92 46.18
CA LEU A 435 -11.59 -36.38 46.08
C LEU A 435 -10.49 -37.17 46.83
N LEU A 436 -9.59 -36.47 47.52
CA LEU A 436 -8.62 -36.98 48.49
C LEU A 436 -9.00 -36.45 49.86
#